data_AF-A0A7Y4RCU7-F1
#
_entry.id   AF-A0A7Y4RCU7-F1
#
_cell.length_a   1.000
_cell.length_b   1.000
_cell.length_c   1.000
_cell.angle_alpha   90.00
_cell.angle_beta   90.00
_cell.angle_gamma   90.00
#
_symmetry.space_group_name_H-M   'P 1'
#
loop_
_entity.id
_entity.type
_entity.pdbx_description
1 polymer ?
#
loop_
_entity_poly.entity_id
_entity_poly.type
_entity_poly.pdbx_seq_one_letter_code
_entity_poly.pdbx_strand_id
1 'polypeptide(L)'
;MQKLKDRKPLLIKLLAIVLLVLLCCNLPSLLFWPLCLKQDLFRPFHTEVLVSACKSAKVFGVPNGEALFVFEGRTDKMYMLDLRTGEKRDIPNDPLLLDHGVFLSPELVWLEGSFSRPESPGYRPHYILDLTDGQRYELLDLTWLPRLEGGKFDPQYYAYFQSAEHVFIHHAENTLIALPSNFRTNENGGVVFSWYSNVSENGEILEQLMKDLGVDYEIVDFSLKYANIPSPTGRYIVHGDGIYISETHTPVITRDMGLYFGGWYYDESGVVFRQPGYDLINFGPDFGGGYYYIPGPVLKLLLPAP
;
A
#
# COMPACT_ATOMS: atom_id res chain seq x y z
N MET A 1 -17.88 -48.38 49.12
CA MET A 1 -18.20 -47.90 47.75
C MET A 1 -18.65 -46.43 47.77
N GLN A 2 -17.80 -45.50 48.21
CA GLN A 2 -18.20 -44.10 48.45
C GLN A 2 -17.31 -43.06 47.75
N LYS A 3 -16.43 -43.49 46.83
CA LYS A 3 -15.47 -42.60 46.14
C LYS A 3 -15.73 -42.36 44.64
N LEU A 4 -16.76 -42.98 44.07
CA LEU A 4 -17.13 -42.79 42.65
C LEU A 4 -18.26 -41.79 42.42
N LYS A 5 -19.06 -41.45 43.45
CA LYS A 5 -20.20 -40.53 43.32
C LYS A 5 -19.77 -39.06 43.36
N ASP A 6 -18.71 -38.74 44.12
CA ASP A 6 -18.22 -37.36 44.29
C ASP A 6 -17.25 -36.88 43.19
N ARG A 7 -16.74 -37.79 42.33
CA ARG A 7 -15.88 -37.43 41.19
C ARG A 7 -16.66 -37.00 39.94
N LYS A 8 -17.92 -37.42 39.79
CA LYS A 8 -18.79 -37.02 38.66
C LYS A 8 -18.99 -35.51 38.52
N PRO A 9 -19.34 -34.74 39.58
CA PRO A 9 -19.54 -33.30 39.44
C PRO A 9 -18.24 -32.56 39.10
N LEU A 10 -17.09 -33.04 39.59
CA LEU A 10 -15.79 -32.43 39.32
C LEU A 10 -15.32 -32.68 37.90
N LEU A 11 -15.56 -33.89 37.38
CA LEU A 11 -15.24 -34.27 36.01
C LEU A 11 -16.15 -33.55 34.99
N ILE A 12 -17.44 -33.36 35.32
CA ILE A 12 -18.38 -32.55 34.52
C ILE A 12 -17.97 -31.08 34.52
N LYS A 13 -17.56 -30.51 35.66
CA LYS A 13 -17.04 -29.13 35.72
C LYS A 13 -15.78 -28.95 34.88
N LEU A 14 -14.83 -29.89 34.96
CA LEU A 14 -13.63 -29.87 34.13
C LEU A 14 -13.96 -29.99 32.64
N LEU A 15 -14.87 -30.88 32.27
CA LEU A 15 -15.34 -31.01 30.88
C LEU A 15 -16.03 -29.74 30.39
N ALA A 16 -16.87 -29.10 31.22
CA ALA A 16 -17.51 -27.84 30.88
C ALA A 16 -16.50 -26.70 30.72
N ILE A 17 -15.47 -26.64 31.57
CA ILE A 17 -14.38 -25.66 31.46
C ILE A 17 -13.56 -25.91 30.20
N VAL A 18 -13.20 -27.17 29.90
CA VAL A 18 -12.46 -27.52 28.69
C VAL A 18 -13.30 -27.23 27.44
N LEU A 19 -14.60 -27.51 27.46
CA LEU A 19 -15.52 -27.18 26.37
C LEU A 19 -15.67 -25.67 26.20
N LEU A 20 -15.75 -24.91 27.30
CA LEU A 20 -15.79 -23.44 27.28
C LEU A 20 -14.49 -22.87 26.72
N VAL A 21 -13.33 -23.39 27.14
CA VAL A 21 -12.02 -22.99 26.60
C VAL A 21 -11.93 -23.33 25.12
N LEU A 22 -12.32 -24.55 24.71
CA LEU A 22 -12.38 -24.94 23.30
C LEU A 22 -13.33 -24.04 22.51
N LEU A 23 -14.50 -23.71 23.04
CA LEU A 23 -15.41 -22.76 22.39
C LEU A 23 -14.77 -21.38 22.31
N CYS A 24 -14.27 -20.80 23.39
CA CYS A 24 -13.65 -19.47 23.36
C CYS A 24 -12.43 -19.39 22.43
N CYS A 25 -11.64 -20.45 22.32
CA CYS A 25 -10.47 -20.50 21.43
C CYS A 25 -10.85 -20.76 19.97
N ASN A 26 -11.90 -21.55 19.68
CA ASN A 26 -12.29 -21.92 18.32
C ASN A 26 -13.43 -21.07 17.74
N LEU A 27 -14.26 -20.44 18.57
CA LEU A 27 -15.38 -19.57 18.17
C LEU A 27 -14.91 -18.42 17.26
N PRO A 28 -13.76 -17.76 17.52
CA PRO A 28 -13.21 -16.79 16.58
C PRO A 28 -12.94 -17.38 15.19
N SER A 29 -12.43 -18.61 15.10
CA SER A 29 -12.19 -19.27 13.80
C SER A 29 -13.49 -19.73 13.13
N LEU A 30 -14.44 -20.23 13.92
CA LEU A 30 -15.76 -20.69 13.46
C LEU A 30 -16.64 -19.55 12.96
N LEU A 31 -16.60 -18.39 13.61
CA LEU A 31 -17.35 -17.20 13.20
C LEU A 31 -16.70 -16.48 12.01
N PHE A 32 -15.39 -16.62 11.82
CA PHE A 32 -14.68 -15.90 10.76
C PHE A 32 -15.23 -16.21 9.37
N TRP A 33 -15.26 -17.50 9.03
CA TRP A 33 -15.66 -17.97 7.69
C TRP A 33 -17.07 -17.51 7.27
N PRO A 34 -18.13 -17.72 8.08
CA PRO A 34 -19.45 -17.25 7.69
C PRO A 34 -19.52 -15.73 7.60
N LEU A 35 -18.77 -15.00 8.43
CA LEU A 35 -18.79 -13.53 8.44
C LEU A 35 -18.01 -12.92 7.26
N CYS A 36 -16.85 -13.47 6.88
CA CYS A 36 -16.11 -12.99 5.73
C CYS A 36 -16.83 -13.34 4.41
N LEU A 37 -17.44 -14.51 4.30
CA LEU A 37 -18.27 -14.86 3.14
C LEU A 37 -19.48 -13.93 3.02
N LYS A 38 -20.06 -13.52 4.16
CA LYS A 38 -21.11 -12.51 4.17
C LYS A 38 -20.62 -11.18 3.60
N GLN A 39 -19.39 -10.75 3.90
CA GLN A 39 -18.82 -9.53 3.33
C GLN A 39 -18.67 -9.61 1.81
N ASP A 40 -18.24 -10.76 1.27
CA ASP A 40 -18.14 -10.94 -0.19
C ASP A 40 -19.51 -10.94 -0.91
N LEU A 41 -20.52 -11.52 -0.26
CA LEU A 41 -21.87 -11.64 -0.80
C LEU A 41 -22.65 -10.31 -0.72
N PHE A 42 -22.58 -9.62 0.41
CA PHE A 42 -23.31 -8.37 0.66
C PHE A 42 -22.43 -7.14 0.39
N ARG A 43 -21.86 -7.10 -0.81
CA ARG A 43 -21.06 -5.98 -1.30
C ARG A 43 -21.94 -4.86 -1.88
N PRO A 44 -21.44 -3.61 -1.96
CA PRO A 44 -22.16 -2.51 -2.61
C PRO A 44 -22.53 -2.83 -4.07
N PHE A 45 -23.60 -2.22 -4.58
CA PHE A 45 -23.94 -2.27 -6.01
C PHE A 45 -22.80 -1.69 -6.86
N HIS A 46 -22.72 -2.10 -8.13
CA HIS A 46 -21.68 -1.66 -9.08
C HIS A 46 -20.25 -2.00 -8.63
N THR A 47 -20.09 -3.14 -7.95
CA THR A 47 -18.78 -3.65 -7.55
C THR A 47 -18.54 -5.10 -7.96
N GLU A 48 -17.29 -5.39 -8.28
CA GLU A 48 -16.79 -6.74 -8.56
C GLU A 48 -15.76 -7.12 -7.50
N VAL A 49 -15.78 -8.36 -7.01
CA VAL A 49 -14.81 -8.83 -6.01
C VAL A 49 -13.50 -9.17 -6.69
N LEU A 50 -12.41 -8.54 -6.28
CA LEU A 50 -11.05 -8.84 -6.74
C LEU A 50 -10.35 -9.79 -5.79
N VAL A 51 -10.41 -9.47 -4.49
CA VAL A 51 -9.84 -10.30 -3.43
C VAL A 51 -10.89 -10.45 -2.33
N SER A 52 -11.22 -11.71 -2.03
CA SER A 52 -12.18 -12.06 -1.00
C SER A 52 -11.77 -11.54 0.37
N ALA A 53 -12.75 -11.06 1.14
CA ALA A 53 -12.61 -10.73 2.55
C ALA A 53 -11.98 -11.88 3.36
N CYS A 54 -12.31 -13.13 3.03
CA CYS A 54 -11.78 -14.29 3.74
C CYS A 54 -10.26 -14.45 3.66
N LYS A 55 -9.61 -13.74 2.72
CA LYS A 55 -8.15 -13.69 2.62
C LYS A 55 -7.50 -12.72 3.60
N SER A 56 -8.27 -11.80 4.20
CA SER A 56 -7.75 -10.72 5.05
C SER A 56 -6.62 -9.96 4.34
N ALA A 57 -6.88 -9.56 3.10
CA ALA A 57 -5.82 -9.07 2.23
C ALA A 57 -5.42 -7.62 2.54
N LYS A 58 -4.11 -7.35 2.52
CA LYS A 58 -3.56 -6.01 2.32
C LYS A 58 -3.23 -5.85 0.84
N VAL A 59 -3.57 -4.72 0.26
CA VAL A 59 -3.35 -4.45 -1.17
C VAL A 59 -2.76 -3.07 -1.39
N PHE A 60 -1.83 -2.96 -2.32
CA PHE A 60 -1.23 -1.70 -2.73
C PHE A 60 -1.43 -1.52 -4.22
N GLY A 61 -1.85 -0.32 -4.60
CA GLY A 61 -1.96 0.09 -5.99
C GLY A 61 -0.61 0.09 -6.66
N VAL A 62 -0.62 -0.25 -7.94
CA VAL A 62 0.56 -0.19 -8.79
C VAL A 62 0.29 0.88 -9.84
N PRO A 63 1.27 1.75 -10.15
CA PRO A 63 1.15 2.71 -11.25
C PRO A 63 0.66 2.04 -12.55
N ASN A 64 -0.05 2.81 -13.37
CA ASN A 64 -0.73 2.38 -14.61
C ASN A 64 -1.95 1.46 -14.45
N GLY A 65 -2.23 0.92 -13.26
CA GLY A 65 -3.49 0.23 -12.97
C GLY A 65 -3.66 -1.12 -13.67
N GLU A 66 -2.57 -1.72 -14.15
CA GLU A 66 -2.58 -3.05 -14.78
C GLU A 66 -2.47 -4.20 -13.78
N ALA A 67 -1.91 -3.92 -12.61
CA ALA A 67 -1.68 -4.91 -11.58
C ALA A 67 -2.01 -4.36 -10.18
N LEU A 68 -2.19 -5.29 -9.24
CA LEU A 68 -2.39 -5.00 -7.83
C LEU A 68 -1.47 -5.89 -7.01
N PHE A 69 -0.68 -5.32 -6.11
CA PHE A 69 0.02 -6.13 -5.13
C PHE A 69 -0.96 -6.63 -4.08
N VAL A 70 -0.87 -7.91 -3.73
CA VAL A 70 -1.74 -8.55 -2.73
C VAL A 70 -0.91 -9.34 -1.74
N PHE A 71 -1.11 -9.04 -0.45
CA PHE A 71 -0.68 -9.87 0.68
C PHE A 71 -1.89 -10.51 1.37
N GLU A 72 -1.98 -11.83 1.37
CA GLU A 72 -3.04 -12.58 2.05
C GLU A 72 -2.64 -12.88 3.51
N GLY A 73 -3.10 -12.08 4.47
CA GLY A 73 -2.71 -12.23 5.88
C GLY A 73 -3.12 -13.54 6.56
N ARG A 74 -3.93 -14.39 5.90
CA ARG A 74 -4.28 -15.74 6.37
C ARG A 74 -3.31 -16.83 5.92
N THR A 75 -2.63 -16.61 4.80
CA THR A 75 -1.76 -17.60 4.16
C THR A 75 -0.31 -17.13 4.05
N ASP A 76 -0.06 -15.88 4.43
CA ASP A 76 1.21 -15.16 4.29
C ASP A 76 1.76 -15.16 2.86
N LYS A 77 0.87 -15.25 1.87
CA LYS A 77 1.23 -15.23 0.45
C LYS A 77 1.23 -13.82 -0.09
N MET A 78 2.29 -13.47 -0.82
CA MET A 78 2.39 -12.23 -1.59
C MET A 78 2.43 -12.54 -3.09
N TYR A 79 1.71 -11.76 -3.89
CA TYR A 79 1.70 -11.88 -5.35
C TYR A 79 1.25 -10.57 -6.01
N MET A 80 1.53 -10.45 -7.31
CA MET A 80 0.91 -9.46 -8.18
C MET A 80 -0.32 -10.09 -8.83
N LEU A 81 -1.47 -9.44 -8.69
CA LEU A 81 -2.70 -9.79 -9.38
C LEU A 81 -2.78 -8.95 -10.66
N ASP A 82 -2.74 -9.60 -11.81
CA ASP A 82 -3.00 -8.97 -13.10
C ASP A 82 -4.50 -8.62 -13.20
N LEU A 83 -4.81 -7.35 -13.43
CA LEU A 83 -6.19 -6.85 -13.45
C LEU A 83 -6.88 -7.02 -14.82
N ARG A 84 -6.12 -7.37 -15.88
CA ARG A 84 -6.63 -7.74 -17.21
C ARG A 84 -7.07 -9.20 -17.24
N THR A 85 -6.24 -10.09 -16.68
CA THR A 85 -6.41 -11.55 -16.82
C THR A 85 -6.90 -12.23 -15.54
N GLY A 86 -6.70 -11.60 -14.37
CA GLY A 86 -6.93 -12.22 -13.07
C GLY A 86 -5.83 -13.20 -12.65
N GLU A 87 -4.75 -13.32 -13.43
CA GLU A 87 -3.62 -14.20 -13.12
C GLU A 87 -2.83 -13.69 -11.91
N LYS A 88 -2.32 -14.64 -11.13
CA LYS A 88 -1.45 -14.35 -9.98
C LYS A 88 -0.02 -14.64 -10.36
N ARG A 89 0.81 -13.60 -10.39
CA ARG A 89 2.25 -13.71 -10.59
C ARG A 89 2.95 -13.71 -9.24
N ASP A 90 3.72 -14.76 -8.97
CA ASP A 90 4.59 -14.81 -7.79
C ASP A 90 5.60 -13.65 -7.83
N ILE A 91 6.04 -13.23 -6.65
CA ILE A 91 7.04 -12.18 -6.49
C ILE A 91 8.15 -12.62 -5.54
N PRO A 92 9.33 -11.98 -5.61
CA PRO A 92 10.40 -12.21 -4.65
C PRO A 92 9.90 -12.03 -3.20
N ASN A 93 10.29 -12.96 -2.34
CA ASN A 93 9.98 -12.89 -0.92
C ASN A 93 10.97 -11.95 -0.21
N ASP A 94 10.67 -10.65 -0.25
CA ASP A 94 11.46 -9.63 0.40
C ASP A 94 10.81 -9.16 1.71
N PRO A 95 11.52 -9.20 2.86
CA PRO A 95 10.94 -8.84 4.15
C PRO A 95 10.56 -7.36 4.28
N LEU A 96 11.10 -6.47 3.44
CA LEU A 96 10.81 -5.04 3.48
C LEU A 96 9.65 -4.64 2.58
N LEU A 97 9.23 -5.52 1.65
CA LEU A 97 8.24 -5.18 0.63
C LEU A 97 6.89 -4.78 1.21
N LEU A 98 6.43 -5.49 2.26
CA LEU A 98 5.12 -5.23 2.86
C LEU A 98 5.07 -3.95 3.69
N ASP A 99 6.18 -3.62 4.35
CA ASP A 99 6.23 -2.56 5.36
C ASP A 99 6.84 -1.25 4.84
N HIS A 100 7.69 -1.32 3.81
CA HIS A 100 8.47 -0.19 3.28
C HIS A 100 8.42 -0.10 1.75
N GLY A 101 7.63 -0.93 1.07
CA GLY A 101 7.56 -0.98 -0.37
C GLY A 101 6.61 0.06 -0.97
N VAL A 102 7.11 0.86 -1.91
CA VAL A 102 6.32 1.76 -2.76
C VAL A 102 6.49 1.31 -4.21
N PHE A 103 5.40 0.99 -4.89
CA PHE A 103 5.45 0.55 -6.28
C PHE A 103 5.69 1.74 -7.21
N LEU A 104 6.76 1.66 -8.00
CA LEU A 104 7.09 2.59 -9.08
C LEU A 104 6.57 2.09 -10.42
N SER A 105 6.56 0.76 -10.61
CA SER A 105 5.97 0.07 -11.76
C SER A 105 5.55 -1.34 -11.35
N PRO A 106 4.93 -2.13 -12.25
CA PRO A 106 4.68 -3.55 -12.02
C PRO A 106 5.95 -4.39 -11.79
N GLU A 107 7.13 -3.90 -12.17
CA GLU A 107 8.42 -4.56 -11.93
C GLU A 107 9.25 -3.90 -10.84
N LEU A 108 9.07 -2.61 -10.57
CA LEU A 108 9.97 -1.84 -9.72
C LEU A 108 9.30 -1.37 -8.44
N VAL A 109 9.95 -1.64 -7.31
CA VAL A 109 9.51 -1.19 -5.99
C VAL A 109 10.65 -0.41 -5.32
N TRP A 110 10.36 0.81 -4.89
CA TRP A 110 11.22 1.52 -3.96
C TRP A 110 11.05 0.94 -2.55
N LEU A 111 12.13 0.40 -1.99
CA LEU A 111 12.21 0.03 -0.59
C LEU A 111 12.79 1.22 0.17
N GLU A 112 11.94 1.83 0.99
CA GLU A 112 12.30 2.98 1.80
C GLU A 112 13.49 2.66 2.74
N GLY A 113 14.48 3.55 2.74
CA GLY A 113 15.62 3.52 3.64
C GLY A 113 15.26 4.01 5.04
N SER A 114 16.28 4.33 5.84
CA SER A 114 16.11 4.94 7.15
C SER A 114 16.20 6.47 7.06
N PHE A 115 15.48 7.18 7.92
CA PHE A 115 15.61 8.63 8.10
C PHE A 115 16.91 9.09 8.80
N SER A 116 17.95 8.25 8.83
CA SER A 116 19.22 8.54 9.51
C SER A 116 20.34 8.71 8.50
N ARG A 117 21.41 9.41 8.88
CA ARG A 117 22.57 9.59 8.02
C ARG A 117 23.37 8.30 7.86
N PRO A 118 24.14 8.11 6.77
CA PRO A 118 24.97 6.93 6.54
C PRO A 118 25.88 6.53 7.71
N GLU A 119 26.35 7.47 8.52
CA GLU A 119 27.23 7.18 9.67
C GLU A 119 26.48 6.66 10.90
N SER A 120 25.13 6.64 10.86
CA SER A 120 24.30 6.28 12.01
C SER A 120 24.18 4.75 12.14
N PRO A 121 24.24 4.18 13.36
CA PRO A 121 24.12 2.73 13.58
C PRO A 121 22.80 2.09 13.11
N GLY A 122 21.77 2.89 12.85
CA GLY A 122 20.48 2.46 12.31
C GLY A 122 20.29 2.76 10.83
N TYR A 123 21.35 3.16 10.12
CA TYR A 123 21.26 3.51 8.71
C TYR A 123 20.89 2.32 7.85
N ARG A 124 19.89 2.53 7.01
CA ARG A 124 19.50 1.63 5.92
C ARG A 124 19.43 2.46 4.63
N PRO A 125 20.18 2.11 3.58
CA PRO A 125 20.03 2.74 2.28
C PRO A 125 18.62 2.54 1.71
N HIS A 126 18.26 3.40 0.76
CA HIS A 126 17.12 3.18 -0.11
C HIS A 126 17.51 2.20 -1.23
N TYR A 127 16.56 1.36 -1.65
CA TYR A 127 16.79 0.41 -2.75
C TYR A 127 15.67 0.46 -3.76
N ILE A 128 15.98 0.09 -5.00
CA ILE A 128 14.99 -0.44 -5.95
C ILE A 128 15.05 -1.95 -5.88
N LEU A 129 13.95 -2.58 -5.48
CA LEU A 129 13.72 -4.01 -5.67
C LEU A 129 13.14 -4.23 -7.05
N ASP A 130 13.85 -4.99 -7.88
CA ASP A 130 13.33 -5.47 -9.16
C ASP A 130 12.63 -6.81 -8.95
N LEU A 131 11.33 -6.85 -9.24
CA LEU A 131 10.48 -8.02 -9.06
C LEU A 131 10.73 -9.10 -10.12
N THR A 132 11.45 -8.81 -11.20
CA THR A 132 11.73 -9.76 -12.28
C THR A 132 12.84 -10.74 -11.93
N ASP A 133 13.86 -10.27 -11.20
CA ASP A 133 15.02 -11.07 -10.79
C ASP A 133 15.24 -11.13 -9.26
N GLY A 134 14.49 -10.34 -8.50
CA GLY A 134 14.58 -10.25 -7.04
C GLY A 134 15.81 -9.51 -6.52
N GLN A 135 16.54 -8.81 -7.38
CA GLN A 135 17.72 -8.05 -6.99
C GLN A 135 17.33 -6.70 -6.39
N ARG A 136 18.18 -6.24 -5.46
CA ARG A 136 18.10 -4.89 -4.88
C ARG A 136 19.22 -4.04 -5.44
N TYR A 137 18.87 -2.86 -5.93
CA TYR A 137 19.80 -1.85 -6.43
C TYR A 137 19.80 -0.67 -5.48
N GLU A 138 20.93 -0.41 -4.82
CA GLU A 138 21.06 0.70 -3.89
C GLU A 138 20.93 2.04 -4.62
N LEU A 139 20.23 2.99 -3.99
CA LEU A 139 20.11 4.35 -4.49
C LEU A 139 21.09 5.27 -3.77
N LEU A 140 21.75 6.14 -4.52
CA LEU A 140 22.54 7.21 -3.94
C LEU A 140 21.60 8.27 -3.33
N ASP A 141 21.66 8.43 -2.02
CA ASP A 141 20.85 9.40 -1.29
C ASP A 141 21.47 10.81 -1.34
N LEU A 142 20.94 11.64 -2.23
CA LEU A 142 21.39 13.02 -2.42
C LEU A 142 21.01 13.93 -1.23
N THR A 143 20.10 13.48 -0.37
CA THR A 143 19.62 14.23 0.80
C THR A 143 20.76 14.60 1.74
N TRP A 144 21.72 13.68 1.89
CA TRP A 144 22.83 13.79 2.82
C TRP A 144 24.10 14.39 2.23
N LEU A 145 24.09 14.76 0.94
CA LEU A 145 25.22 15.44 0.32
C LEU A 145 25.46 16.83 0.93
N PRO A 146 26.70 17.35 0.88
CA PRO A 146 27.02 18.67 1.37
C PRO A 146 26.12 19.76 0.77
N ARG A 147 25.63 20.65 1.62
CA ARG A 147 24.81 21.81 1.21
C ARG A 147 25.69 23.03 0.98
N LEU A 148 25.25 23.91 0.08
CA LEU A 148 25.85 25.23 -0.12
C LEU A 148 25.57 26.15 1.08
N GLU A 149 26.22 27.32 1.10
CA GLU A 149 25.99 28.35 2.11
C GLU A 149 24.48 28.67 2.25
N GLY A 150 24.01 28.75 3.50
CA GLY A 150 22.59 28.91 3.79
C GLY A 150 21.76 27.63 3.69
N GLY A 151 22.39 26.45 3.60
CA GLY A 151 21.70 25.15 3.60
C GLY A 151 21.08 24.76 2.26
N LYS A 152 21.41 25.48 1.19
CA LYS A 152 20.82 25.26 -0.14
C LYS A 152 21.35 23.96 -0.76
N PHE A 153 20.49 23.24 -1.48
CA PHE A 153 20.93 22.13 -2.31
C PHE A 153 21.86 22.63 -3.42
N ASP A 154 22.89 21.87 -3.73
CA ASP A 154 23.85 22.25 -4.77
C ASP A 154 23.26 21.96 -6.16
N PRO A 155 23.06 22.98 -7.02
CA PRO A 155 22.47 22.80 -8.34
C PRO A 155 23.24 21.83 -9.24
N GLN A 156 24.52 21.56 -8.99
CA GLN A 156 25.27 20.58 -9.78
C GLN A 156 24.63 19.18 -9.75
N TYR A 157 23.94 18.85 -8.66
CA TYR A 157 23.29 17.55 -8.49
C TYR A 157 21.95 17.44 -9.24
N TYR A 158 21.42 18.54 -9.79
CA TYR A 158 20.25 18.48 -10.69
C TYR A 158 20.52 17.70 -11.98
N ALA A 159 21.79 17.55 -12.36
CA ALA A 159 22.18 16.73 -13.50
C ALA A 159 21.75 15.26 -13.35
N TYR A 160 21.64 14.73 -12.13
CA TYR A 160 21.11 13.38 -11.89
C TYR A 160 19.64 13.27 -12.31
N PHE A 161 18.83 14.30 -12.05
CA PHE A 161 17.42 14.31 -12.43
C PHE A 161 17.25 14.51 -13.94
N GLN A 162 18.01 15.42 -14.54
CA GLN A 162 17.93 15.73 -15.96
C GLN A 162 18.43 14.61 -16.88
N SER A 163 19.25 13.70 -16.37
CA SER A 163 19.77 12.55 -17.12
C SER A 163 19.04 11.23 -16.83
N ALA A 164 18.07 11.25 -15.92
CA ALA A 164 17.27 10.08 -15.61
C ALA A 164 16.29 9.77 -16.76
N GLU A 165 16.01 8.49 -16.95
CA GLU A 165 14.96 8.04 -17.87
C GLU A 165 13.58 8.12 -17.20
N HIS A 166 13.53 7.78 -15.91
CA HIS A 166 12.32 7.81 -15.11
C HIS A 166 12.55 8.62 -13.83
N VAL A 167 11.59 9.50 -13.53
CA VAL A 167 11.56 10.26 -12.27
C VAL A 167 10.21 10.05 -11.61
N PHE A 168 10.24 9.66 -10.34
CA PHE A 168 9.08 9.40 -9.51
C PHE A 168 9.05 10.37 -8.32
N ILE A 169 7.87 10.84 -7.96
CA ILE A 169 7.65 11.71 -6.80
C ILE A 169 6.66 11.03 -5.84
N HIS A 170 7.06 10.91 -4.59
CA HIS A 170 6.21 10.51 -3.48
C HIS A 170 5.85 11.74 -2.64
N HIS A 171 4.58 12.15 -2.67
CA HIS A 171 4.13 13.39 -2.01
C HIS A 171 4.22 13.30 -0.49
N ALA A 172 3.68 12.24 0.14
CA ALA A 172 3.68 12.08 1.60
C ALA A 172 5.08 12.17 2.21
N GLU A 173 6.05 11.50 1.57
CA GLU A 173 7.44 11.45 2.01
C GLU A 173 8.28 12.62 1.48
N ASN A 174 7.68 13.52 0.68
CA ASN A 174 8.35 14.60 -0.03
C ASN A 174 9.69 14.16 -0.66
N THR A 175 9.63 13.04 -1.38
CA THR A 175 10.81 12.32 -1.87
C THR A 175 10.71 12.09 -3.37
N LEU A 176 11.83 12.31 -4.06
CA LEU A 176 12.02 12.06 -5.48
C LEU A 176 12.98 10.91 -5.69
N ILE A 177 12.67 10.04 -6.65
CA ILE A 177 13.51 8.91 -7.06
C ILE A 177 13.77 9.06 -8.55
N ALA A 178 15.02 9.05 -8.96
CA ALA A 178 15.39 9.21 -10.38
C ALA A 178 16.28 8.05 -10.82
N LEU A 179 15.84 7.36 -11.88
CA LEU A 179 16.47 6.14 -12.39
C LEU A 179 16.93 6.35 -13.84
N PRO A 180 18.22 6.21 -14.15
CA PRO A 180 18.70 6.11 -15.52
C PRO A 180 18.42 4.73 -16.09
N SER A 181 18.39 4.63 -17.42
CA SER A 181 18.14 3.37 -18.15
C SER A 181 19.05 2.20 -17.76
N ASN A 182 20.27 2.51 -17.32
CA ASN A 182 21.28 1.53 -16.95
C ASN A 182 21.43 1.30 -15.44
N PHE A 183 20.47 1.75 -14.59
CA PHE A 183 20.58 1.67 -13.13
C PHE A 183 20.88 0.26 -12.60
N ARG A 184 20.42 -0.80 -13.29
CA ARG A 184 20.68 -2.20 -12.94
C ARG A 184 22.15 -2.63 -13.07
N THR A 185 22.94 -1.86 -13.81
CA THR A 185 24.37 -2.14 -14.10
C THR A 185 25.30 -1.05 -13.60
N ASN A 186 24.74 0.07 -13.14
CA ASN A 186 25.46 1.23 -12.67
C ASN A 186 25.14 1.43 -11.19
N GLU A 187 26.05 1.02 -10.30
CA GLU A 187 25.89 1.06 -8.84
C GLU A 187 25.60 2.46 -8.27
N ASN A 188 25.84 3.53 -9.04
CA ASN A 188 25.51 4.91 -8.67
C ASN A 188 24.57 5.59 -9.69
N GLY A 189 23.86 4.80 -10.50
CA GLY A 189 22.97 5.32 -11.53
C GLY A 189 21.71 5.92 -10.92
N GLY A 190 21.04 5.16 -10.05
CA GLY A 190 19.80 5.58 -9.40
C GLY A 190 20.07 6.49 -8.21
N VAL A 191 19.24 7.53 -8.06
CA VAL A 191 19.31 8.47 -6.94
C VAL A 191 17.97 8.60 -6.23
N VAL A 192 18.04 8.98 -4.96
CA VAL A 192 16.89 9.40 -4.16
C VAL A 192 17.19 10.76 -3.53
N PHE A 193 16.17 11.58 -3.36
CA PHE A 193 16.29 12.91 -2.77
C PHE A 193 15.02 13.29 -2.02
N SER A 194 15.15 13.49 -0.71
CA SER A 194 14.07 13.96 0.16
C SER A 194 14.22 15.46 0.42
N TRP A 195 13.14 16.21 0.21
CA TRP A 195 13.11 17.63 0.49
C TRP A 195 12.58 17.89 1.89
N TYR A 196 13.45 18.36 2.79
CA TYR A 196 13.02 18.80 4.12
C TYR A 196 12.53 20.24 4.06
N SER A 197 11.21 20.44 4.04
CA SER A 197 10.58 21.75 4.20
C SER A 197 9.60 21.73 5.37
N ASN A 198 9.55 22.82 6.12
CA ASN A 198 8.51 23.04 7.14
C ASN A 198 7.20 23.60 6.55
N VAL A 199 7.14 23.76 5.23
CA VAL A 199 5.97 24.26 4.50
C VAL A 199 5.10 23.06 4.12
N SER A 200 3.78 23.17 4.32
CA SER A 200 2.78 22.09 4.18
C SER A 200 2.53 21.60 2.75
N GLU A 201 3.45 21.84 1.82
CA GLU A 201 3.33 21.56 0.40
C GLU A 201 4.05 20.24 0.10
N ASN A 202 3.43 19.14 0.53
CA ASN A 202 3.94 17.78 0.37
C ASN A 202 4.09 17.43 -1.12
N GLY A 203 5.33 17.24 -1.60
CA GLY A 203 5.62 16.86 -2.99
C GLY A 203 5.56 18.00 -4.01
N GLU A 204 4.70 19.01 -3.83
CA GLU A 204 4.49 20.09 -4.82
C GLU A 204 5.76 20.87 -5.15
N ILE A 205 6.65 21.05 -4.17
CA ILE A 205 7.94 21.72 -4.38
C ILE A 205 8.87 20.92 -5.30
N LEU A 206 8.79 19.58 -5.24
CA LEU A 206 9.54 18.69 -6.12
C LEU A 206 8.94 18.70 -7.53
N GLU A 207 7.61 18.75 -7.65
CA GLU A 207 6.94 18.92 -8.93
C GLU A 207 7.35 20.23 -9.62
N GLN A 208 7.37 21.34 -8.88
CA GLN A 208 7.82 22.64 -9.41
C GLN A 208 9.28 22.58 -9.84
N LEU A 209 10.14 21.94 -9.03
CA LEU A 209 11.55 21.73 -9.39
C LEU A 209 11.68 20.93 -10.69
N MET A 210 10.91 19.86 -10.88
CA MET A 210 10.95 19.07 -12.12
C MET A 210 10.49 19.88 -13.33
N LYS A 211 9.42 20.67 -13.18
CA LYS A 211 8.95 21.60 -14.22
C LYS A 211 10.01 22.64 -14.58
N ASP A 212 10.67 23.23 -13.60
CA ASP A 212 11.74 24.22 -13.81
C ASP A 212 12.96 23.60 -14.52
N LEU A 213 13.25 22.32 -14.25
CA LEU A 213 14.32 21.57 -14.91
C LEU A 213 13.93 21.00 -16.29
N GLY A 214 12.65 21.07 -16.67
CA GLY A 214 12.13 20.49 -17.90
C GLY A 214 12.18 18.96 -17.91
N VAL A 215 11.93 18.34 -16.76
CA VAL A 215 11.99 16.88 -16.56
C VAL A 215 10.57 16.35 -16.30
N ASP A 216 10.18 15.32 -17.06
CA ASP A 216 8.91 14.63 -16.84
C ASP A 216 8.98 13.74 -15.58
N TYR A 217 7.85 13.59 -14.89
CA TYR A 217 7.78 12.81 -13.65
C TYR A 217 6.43 12.10 -13.49
N GLU A 218 6.44 11.06 -12.66
CA GLU A 218 5.26 10.27 -12.27
C GLU A 218 5.00 10.37 -10.77
N ILE A 219 3.73 10.53 -10.37
CA ILE A 219 3.34 10.51 -8.96
C ILE A 219 3.05 9.06 -8.55
N VAL A 220 3.79 8.56 -7.56
CA VAL A 220 3.65 7.18 -7.04
C VAL A 220 2.99 7.10 -5.68
N ASP A 221 2.58 8.25 -5.12
CA ASP A 221 1.85 8.31 -3.86
C ASP A 221 0.34 8.09 -4.07
N PHE A 222 -0.15 6.93 -3.64
CA PHE A 222 -1.57 6.61 -3.69
C PHE A 222 -2.40 7.13 -2.49
N SER A 223 -1.79 7.95 -1.63
CA SER A 223 -2.46 8.60 -0.50
C SER A 223 -3.22 9.85 -0.93
N LEU A 224 -4.53 9.73 -0.98
CA LEU A 224 -5.45 10.84 -1.28
C LEU A 224 -5.47 11.96 -0.23
N LYS A 225 -4.71 11.81 0.86
CA LYS A 225 -4.47 12.87 1.84
C LYS A 225 -3.51 13.94 1.32
N TYR A 226 -2.60 13.58 0.43
CA TYR A 226 -1.47 14.43 0.01
C TYR A 226 -1.40 14.68 -1.48
N ALA A 227 -2.08 13.87 -2.29
CA ALA A 227 -2.16 14.05 -3.73
C ALA A 227 -3.55 13.69 -4.25
N ASN A 228 -4.00 14.42 -5.27
CA ASN A 228 -5.10 13.96 -6.12
C ASN A 228 -4.50 13.13 -7.24
N ILE A 229 -5.15 12.02 -7.60
CA ILE A 229 -4.52 11.03 -8.48
C ILE A 229 -5.29 10.96 -9.79
N PRO A 230 -4.69 11.40 -10.92
CA PRO A 230 -5.33 11.31 -12.22
C PRO A 230 -5.47 9.85 -12.64
N SER A 231 -6.51 9.56 -13.44
CA SER A 231 -6.64 8.28 -14.12
C SER A 231 -5.58 8.11 -15.21
N PRO A 232 -5.30 6.89 -15.70
CA PRO A 232 -4.25 6.65 -16.69
C PRO A 232 -4.30 7.53 -17.95
N THR A 233 -5.48 7.94 -18.43
CA THR A 233 -5.61 8.86 -19.58
C THR A 233 -5.84 10.32 -19.19
N GLY A 234 -5.89 10.60 -17.88
CA GLY A 234 -6.16 11.93 -17.32
C GLY A 234 -7.62 12.37 -17.39
N ARG A 235 -8.54 11.52 -17.87
CA ARG A 235 -9.98 11.84 -17.99
C ARG A 235 -10.65 12.09 -16.65
N TYR A 236 -10.29 11.30 -15.65
CA TYR A 236 -10.81 11.41 -14.30
C TYR A 236 -9.71 11.75 -13.32
N ILE A 237 -10.12 12.27 -12.17
CA ILE A 237 -9.26 12.49 -11.03
C ILE A 237 -9.98 12.00 -9.78
N VAL A 238 -9.25 11.26 -8.94
CA VAL A 238 -9.75 10.85 -7.63
C VAL A 238 -9.24 11.81 -6.56
N HIS A 239 -10.16 12.22 -5.71
CA HIS A 239 -9.96 13.02 -4.51
C HIS A 239 -10.35 12.19 -3.30
N GLY A 240 -9.97 12.65 -2.10
CA GLY A 240 -10.37 12.00 -0.85
C GLY A 240 -11.89 11.86 -0.66
N ASP A 241 -12.71 12.70 -1.32
CA ASP A 241 -14.17 12.71 -1.19
C ASP A 241 -14.93 12.19 -2.42
N GLY A 242 -14.23 11.75 -3.48
CA GLY A 242 -14.89 11.22 -4.66
C GLY A 242 -14.03 11.13 -5.92
N ILE A 243 -14.70 10.84 -7.03
CA ILE A 243 -14.11 10.78 -8.38
C ILE A 243 -14.81 11.81 -9.26
N TYR A 244 -14.04 12.55 -10.03
CA TYR A 244 -14.50 13.69 -10.80
C TYR A 244 -13.95 13.63 -12.22
N ILE A 245 -14.66 14.24 -13.18
CA ILE A 245 -14.13 14.50 -14.52
C ILE A 245 -13.08 15.60 -14.41
N SER A 246 -11.85 15.36 -14.87
CA SER A 246 -10.71 16.27 -14.66
C SER A 246 -10.94 17.66 -15.24
N GLU A 247 -11.52 17.76 -16.44
CA GLU A 247 -11.71 19.06 -17.12
C GLU A 247 -12.79 19.92 -16.43
N THR A 248 -13.91 19.30 -16.07
CA THR A 248 -15.10 20.03 -15.60
C THR A 248 -15.25 20.03 -14.09
N HIS A 249 -14.46 19.22 -13.37
CA HIS A 249 -14.58 18.96 -11.94
C HIS A 249 -15.99 18.50 -11.54
N THR A 250 -16.72 17.88 -12.47
CA THR A 250 -18.06 17.37 -12.20
C THR A 250 -17.95 16.03 -11.46
N PRO A 251 -18.66 15.83 -10.34
CA PRO A 251 -18.60 14.59 -9.59
C PRO A 251 -19.22 13.43 -10.40
N VAL A 252 -18.46 12.34 -10.50
CA VAL A 252 -18.90 11.05 -11.06
C VAL A 252 -19.36 10.12 -9.94
N ILE A 253 -18.58 10.08 -8.85
CA ILE A 253 -18.89 9.33 -7.63
C ILE A 253 -18.57 10.22 -6.44
N THR A 254 -19.52 10.43 -5.53
CA THR A 254 -19.31 11.16 -4.28
C THR A 254 -19.27 10.16 -3.13
N ARG A 255 -18.07 9.88 -2.63
CA ARG A 255 -17.82 8.90 -1.57
C ARG A 255 -16.44 9.13 -0.97
N ASP A 256 -16.30 8.94 0.34
CA ASP A 256 -14.99 8.88 0.98
C ASP A 256 -14.10 7.79 0.33
N MET A 257 -13.03 8.26 -0.31
CA MET A 257 -11.99 7.44 -0.93
C MET A 257 -10.70 7.48 -0.11
N GLY A 258 -10.57 8.38 0.86
CA GLY A 258 -9.29 8.77 1.48
C GLY A 258 -8.46 7.60 2.01
N LEU A 259 -9.11 6.64 2.66
CA LEU A 259 -8.47 5.43 3.23
C LEU A 259 -8.77 4.15 2.45
N TYR A 260 -9.58 4.24 1.40
CA TYR A 260 -10.17 3.09 0.73
C TYR A 260 -9.73 2.94 -0.73
N PHE A 261 -9.20 4.02 -1.32
CA PHE A 261 -8.63 3.97 -2.66
C PHE A 261 -7.36 3.12 -2.67
N GLY A 262 -7.29 2.23 -3.66
CA GLY A 262 -6.16 1.33 -3.88
C GLY A 262 -5.56 1.45 -5.27
N GLY A 263 -5.94 2.43 -6.08
CA GLY A 263 -5.43 2.62 -7.45
C GLY A 263 -6.50 2.59 -8.53
N TRP A 264 -6.10 2.98 -9.75
CA TRP A 264 -6.93 2.94 -10.94
C TRP A 264 -6.92 1.58 -11.62
N TYR A 265 -7.95 1.29 -12.41
CA TYR A 265 -7.85 0.29 -13.47
C TYR A 265 -7.26 0.92 -14.74
N TYR A 266 -6.43 0.15 -15.44
CA TYR A 266 -5.77 0.52 -16.70
C TYR A 266 -6.72 1.02 -17.80
N ASP A 267 -7.95 0.51 -17.83
CA ASP A 267 -8.97 0.86 -18.83
C ASP A 267 -9.95 1.94 -18.35
N GLU A 268 -9.71 2.52 -17.17
CA GLU A 268 -10.56 3.52 -16.52
C GLU A 268 -12.01 3.05 -16.26
N SER A 269 -12.27 1.74 -16.33
CA SER A 269 -13.59 1.20 -16.05
C SER A 269 -13.96 1.24 -14.56
N GLY A 270 -13.00 1.54 -13.69
CA GLY A 270 -13.19 1.54 -12.25
C GLY A 270 -11.94 1.90 -11.45
N VAL A 271 -12.09 1.84 -10.14
CA VAL A 271 -11.00 1.96 -9.17
C VAL A 271 -10.92 0.72 -8.30
N VAL A 272 -9.73 0.39 -7.82
CA VAL A 272 -9.55 -0.56 -6.74
C VAL A 272 -10.01 0.12 -5.46
N PHE A 273 -10.99 -0.48 -4.79
CA PHE A 273 -11.62 0.03 -3.59
C PHE A 273 -11.59 -1.03 -2.48
N ARG A 274 -10.98 -0.69 -1.34
CA ARG A 274 -10.98 -1.55 -0.15
C ARG A 274 -12.23 -1.25 0.67
N GLN A 275 -13.14 -2.21 0.77
CA GLN A 275 -14.30 -2.04 1.63
C GLN A 275 -13.88 -2.05 3.11
N PRO A 276 -14.41 -1.15 3.96
CA PRO A 276 -14.16 -1.22 5.39
C PRO A 276 -14.64 -2.55 5.97
N GLY A 277 -13.79 -3.19 6.76
CA GLY A 277 -14.19 -4.24 7.68
C GLY A 277 -14.84 -3.68 8.95
N TYR A 278 -15.11 -4.56 9.92
CA TYR A 278 -15.73 -4.17 11.18
C TYR A 278 -15.21 -5.01 12.35
N ASP A 279 -15.18 -4.39 13.53
CA ASP A 279 -14.80 -5.04 14.78
C ASP A 279 -16.02 -5.71 15.41
N LEU A 280 -15.97 -7.03 15.59
CA LEU A 280 -17.05 -7.80 16.22
C LEU A 280 -17.00 -7.72 17.74
N ILE A 281 -15.78 -7.77 18.30
CA ILE A 281 -15.54 -7.83 19.74
C ILE A 281 -14.36 -6.92 20.07
N ASN A 282 -14.54 -6.03 21.03
CA ASN A 282 -13.46 -5.28 21.66
C ASN A 282 -13.01 -6.03 22.92
N PHE A 283 -11.80 -6.56 22.89
CA PHE A 283 -11.13 -7.05 24.07
C PHE A 283 -10.57 -5.82 24.79
N GLY A 284 -11.28 -5.36 25.83
CA GLY A 284 -10.90 -4.20 26.62
C GLY A 284 -9.46 -4.29 27.16
N PRO A 285 -8.93 -3.19 27.70
CA PRO A 285 -7.53 -3.09 28.13
C PRO A 285 -7.11 -4.19 29.12
N ASP A 286 -8.05 -4.68 29.93
CA ASP A 286 -7.84 -5.77 30.90
C ASP A 286 -7.43 -7.11 30.26
N PHE A 287 -7.64 -7.27 28.95
CA PHE A 287 -7.29 -8.47 28.18
C PHE A 287 -6.17 -8.22 27.15
N GLY A 288 -5.36 -7.17 27.36
CA GLY A 288 -4.23 -6.83 26.50
C GLY A 288 -4.57 -5.91 25.31
N GLY A 289 -5.83 -5.48 25.19
CA GLY A 289 -6.30 -4.65 24.09
C GLY A 289 -6.36 -5.42 22.76
N GLY A 290 -7.44 -5.24 22.01
CA GLY A 290 -7.52 -5.76 20.66
C GLY A 290 -8.95 -5.91 20.15
N TYR A 291 -9.10 -6.07 18.85
CA TYR A 291 -10.39 -6.28 18.22
C TYR A 291 -10.41 -7.59 17.47
N TYR A 292 -11.53 -8.31 17.54
CA TYR A 292 -11.81 -9.34 16.57
C TYR A 292 -12.35 -8.68 15.30
N TYR A 293 -11.43 -8.40 14.37
CA TYR A 293 -11.72 -7.71 13.11
C TYR A 293 -12.18 -8.71 12.03
N ILE A 294 -13.31 -8.41 11.39
CA ILE A 294 -13.73 -9.04 10.15
C ILE A 294 -13.34 -8.11 8.98
N PRO A 295 -12.42 -8.52 8.11
CA PRO A 295 -11.99 -7.71 6.97
C PRO A 295 -13.11 -7.55 5.93
N GLY A 296 -13.09 -6.43 5.21
CA GLY A 296 -13.86 -6.25 3.98
C GLY A 296 -13.11 -6.80 2.76
N PRO A 297 -13.82 -7.06 1.64
CA PRO A 297 -13.19 -7.45 0.39
C PRO A 297 -12.45 -6.28 -0.26
N VAL A 298 -11.56 -6.63 -1.18
CA VAL A 298 -11.02 -5.70 -2.16
C VAL A 298 -11.87 -5.80 -3.41
N LEU A 299 -12.40 -4.66 -3.84
CA LEU A 299 -13.38 -4.55 -4.90
C LEU A 299 -12.84 -3.73 -6.06
N LYS A 300 -13.36 -3.98 -7.26
CA LYS A 300 -13.39 -3.00 -8.34
C LYS A 300 -14.69 -2.23 -8.20
N LEU A 301 -14.61 -0.94 -7.94
CA LEU A 301 -15.75 -0.03 -8.00
C LEU A 301 -15.87 0.48 -9.43
N LEU A 302 -16.94 0.08 -10.11
CA LEU A 302 -17.17 0.44 -11.51
C LEU A 302 -17.54 1.93 -11.63
N LEU A 303 -16.93 2.60 -12.61
CA LEU A 303 -17.41 3.92 -13.01
C LEU A 303 -18.68 3.77 -13.86
N PRO A 304 -19.61 4.74 -13.79
CA PRO A 304 -20.71 4.84 -14.74
C PRO A 304 -20.17 4.85 -16.17
N ALA A 305 -20.84 4.14 -17.07
CA ALA A 305 -20.55 4.25 -18.50
C ALA A 305 -20.76 5.71 -18.95
N PRO A 306 -19.90 6.24 -19.85
CA PRO A 306 -19.99 7.61 -20.33
C PRO A 306 -21.30 7.92 -21.04
#